data_AF-A0ABD3V4W7-F1
#
_entry.id   AF-A0ABD3V4W7-F1
#
_cell.length_a   1.000
_cell.length_b   1.000
_cell.length_c   1.000
_cell.angle_alpha   90.00
_cell.angle_beta   90.00
_cell.angle_gamma   90.00
#
_symmetry.space_group_name_H-M   'P 1'
#
loop_
_entity.id
_entity.type
_entity.pdbx_description
1 polymer ?
#
loop_
_entity_poly.entity_id
_entity_poly.type
_entity_poly.pdbx_seq_one_letter_code
_entity_poly.pdbx_strand_id
1 'polypeptide(L)'
;MDHDKFGVIMDHDKLGVIMDHDKFGVMIDHDKLGVIMDHDKLGVIVDHDKLGVLMDHDKLGVIMDHAKLAVIMDHTKLWVIMDHAKLGVIMDNDKLGVIMDHDKLGGIMDHDKLG
;
A
#
# COMPACT_ATOMS: atom_id res chain seq x y z
N MET A 1 -4.17 -15.92 -2.36
CA MET A 1 -3.26 -15.96 -3.51
C MET A 1 -4.08 -16.37 -4.71
N ASP A 2 -4.75 -15.38 -5.29
CA ASP A 2 -5.23 -15.48 -6.65
C ASP A 2 -4.05 -15.18 -7.58
N HIS A 3 -4.04 -15.82 -8.75
CA HIS A 3 -3.03 -15.66 -9.79
C HIS A 3 -3.77 -15.51 -11.10
N ASP A 4 -4.26 -14.30 -11.34
CA ASP A 4 -5.09 -14.00 -12.48
C ASP A 4 -4.52 -12.87 -13.32
N LYS A 5 -5.20 -12.64 -14.43
CA LYS A 5 -4.88 -11.51 -15.30
C LYS A 5 -5.47 -10.22 -14.73
N PHE A 6 -6.50 -10.34 -13.88
CA PHE A 6 -7.27 -9.27 -13.27
C PHE A 6 -7.83 -9.78 -11.94
N GLY A 7 -7.52 -9.07 -10.86
CA GLY A 7 -7.78 -9.48 -9.49
C GLY A 7 -8.57 -8.39 -8.80
N VAL A 8 -9.61 -8.79 -8.07
CA VAL A 8 -10.34 -7.86 -7.21
C VAL A 8 -10.60 -8.55 -5.89
N ILE A 9 -9.94 -8.06 -4.84
CA ILE A 9 -10.10 -8.58 -3.48
C ILE A 9 -10.80 -7.51 -2.64
N MET A 10 -11.82 -7.95 -1.91
CA MET A 10 -12.50 -7.15 -0.91
C MET A 10 -12.60 -7.96 0.37
N ASP A 11 -11.97 -7.47 1.43
CA ASP A 11 -11.99 -8.12 2.74
C ASP A 11 -12.56 -7.17 3.81
N HIS A 12 -13.17 -7.77 4.82
CA HIS A 12 -13.68 -7.04 5.98
C HIS A 12 -13.70 -7.93 7.20
N ASP A 13 -12.60 -7.93 7.93
CA ASP A 13 -12.38 -8.80 9.05
C ASP A 13 -11.85 -8.03 10.28
N LYS A 14 -11.53 -8.79 11.32
CA LYS A 14 -10.82 -8.23 12.48
C LYS A 14 -9.31 -8.37 12.33
N LEU A 15 -8.88 -9.38 11.59
CA LEU A 15 -7.51 -9.83 11.40
C LEU A 15 -7.41 -10.38 9.98
N GLY A 16 -6.75 -9.64 9.11
CA GLY A 16 -6.74 -9.87 7.68
C GLY A 16 -5.30 -10.06 7.21
N VAL A 17 -5.09 -11.06 6.35
CA VAL A 17 -3.83 -11.19 5.61
C VAL A 17 -4.19 -11.45 4.16
N ILE A 18 -3.95 -10.46 3.32
CA ILE A 18 -4.24 -10.53 1.90
C ILE A 18 -2.91 -10.65 1.14
N MET A 19 -2.91 -11.55 0.16
CA MET A 19 -1.81 -11.73 -0.77
C MET A 19 -2.37 -11.91 -2.17
N ASP A 20 -2.06 -10.96 -3.04
CA ASP A 20 -2.44 -10.94 -4.45
C ASP A 20 -1.20 -10.94 -5.36
N HIS A 21 -1.34 -11.47 -6.57
CA HIS A 21 -0.29 -11.41 -7.57
C HIS A 21 -0.87 -11.55 -8.97
N ASP A 22 -1.09 -10.40 -9.59
CA ASP A 22 -1.87 -10.25 -10.78
C ASP A 22 -1.14 -9.39 -11.83
N LYS A 23 -1.80 -9.14 -12.97
CA LYS A 23 -1.33 -8.08 -13.89
C LYS A 23 -2.01 -6.75 -13.62
N PHE A 24 -3.19 -6.79 -13.01
CA PHE A 24 -4.09 -5.68 -12.77
C PHE A 24 -4.94 -6.03 -11.55
N GLY A 25 -4.54 -5.63 -10.37
CA GLY A 25 -5.25 -5.90 -9.13
C GLY A 25 -5.87 -4.64 -8.55
N VAL A 26 -6.96 -4.87 -7.83
CA VAL A 26 -7.59 -3.87 -6.98
C VAL A 26 -7.91 -4.53 -5.66
N MET A 27 -7.41 -3.95 -4.59
CA MET A 27 -7.60 -4.45 -3.24
C MET A 27 -8.24 -3.38 -2.36
N ILE A 28 -9.30 -3.79 -1.67
CA ILE A 28 -9.98 -2.97 -0.67
C ILE A 28 -10.03 -3.80 0.61
N ASP A 29 -9.29 -3.38 1.62
CA ASP A 29 -9.29 -4.00 2.94
C ASP A 29 -9.88 -3.05 3.98
N HIS A 30 -10.57 -3.63 4.95
CA HIS A 30 -11.03 -2.89 6.11
C HIS A 30 -11.00 -3.78 7.33
N ASP A 31 -9.90 -3.65 8.05
CA ASP A 31 -9.57 -4.52 9.15
C ASP A 31 -9.33 -3.74 10.45
N LYS A 32 -9.03 -4.50 11.51
CA LYS A 32 -8.40 -3.87 12.68
C LYS A 32 -6.90 -4.07 12.65
N LEU A 33 -6.46 -5.26 12.26
CA LEU A 33 -5.06 -5.60 12.05
C LEU A 33 -4.96 -6.27 10.68
N GLY A 34 -4.55 -5.52 9.67
CA GLY A 34 -4.36 -5.99 8.31
C GLY A 34 -2.88 -6.11 7.97
N VAL A 35 -2.58 -7.09 7.13
CA VAL A 35 -1.33 -7.19 6.40
C VAL A 35 -1.66 -7.44 4.94
N ILE A 36 -1.18 -6.52 4.10
CA ILE A 36 -1.40 -6.56 2.67
C ILE A 36 -0.05 -6.76 1.98
N MET A 37 -0.01 -7.75 1.08
CA MET A 37 1.10 -7.96 0.17
C MET A 37 0.56 -8.03 -1.26
N ASP A 38 0.92 -7.04 -2.06
CA ASP A 38 0.54 -6.98 -3.47
C ASP A 38 1.76 -7.08 -4.38
N HIS A 39 1.56 -7.66 -5.55
CA HIS A 39 2.56 -7.71 -6.59
C HIS A 39 1.88 -7.68 -7.96
N ASP A 40 1.78 -6.49 -8.51
CA ASP A 40 1.12 -6.28 -9.78
C ASP A 40 2.03 -5.60 -10.80
N LYS A 41 1.46 -5.43 -11.99
CA LYS A 41 1.98 -4.40 -12.91
C LYS A 41 1.24 -3.08 -12.73
N LEU A 42 -0.02 -3.16 -12.31
CA LEU A 42 -0.99 -2.09 -12.24
C LEU A 42 -1.92 -2.36 -11.07
N GLY A 43 -1.55 -1.92 -9.87
CA GLY A 43 -2.26 -2.16 -8.63
C GLY A 43 -2.91 -0.90 -8.08
N VAL A 44 -4.02 -1.11 -7.37
CA VAL A 44 -4.65 -0.08 -6.53
C VAL A 44 -5.01 -0.72 -5.20
N ILE A 45 -4.47 -0.15 -4.13
CA ILE A 45 -4.71 -0.64 -2.78
C ILE A 45 -5.38 0.47 -1.96
N VAL A 46 -6.49 0.11 -1.32
CA VAL A 46 -7.20 0.95 -0.36
C VAL A 46 -7.30 0.18 0.95
N ASP A 47 -6.61 0.65 1.98
CA ASP A 47 -6.59 0.03 3.29
C ASP A 47 -7.20 0.98 4.34
N HIS A 48 -8.02 0.42 5.23
CA HIS A 48 -8.61 1.11 6.36
C HIS A 48 -8.47 0.28 7.61
N ASP A 49 -7.44 0.62 8.39
CA ASP A 49 -6.99 -0.24 9.46
C ASP A 49 -6.86 0.47 10.80
N LYS A 50 -6.67 -0.30 11.88
CA LYS A 50 -6.12 0.30 13.11
C LYS A 50 -4.61 0.17 13.13
N LEU A 51 -4.10 -1.05 12.88
CA LEU A 51 -2.68 -1.32 12.69
C LEU A 51 -2.53 -2.01 11.34
N GLY A 52 -1.99 -1.32 10.35
CA GLY A 52 -1.83 -1.83 8.99
C GLY A 52 -0.35 -1.97 8.62
N VAL A 53 -0.05 -3.00 7.84
CA VAL A 53 1.22 -3.14 7.13
C VAL A 53 0.94 -3.43 5.67
N LEU A 54 1.45 -2.57 4.80
CA LEU A 54 1.30 -2.69 3.37
C LEU A 54 2.67 -2.84 2.71
N MET A 55 2.82 -3.90 1.92
CA MET A 55 3.94 -4.09 1.01
C MET A 55 3.41 -4.18 -0.41
N ASP A 56 3.84 -3.25 -1.26
CA ASP A 56 3.51 -3.22 -2.68
C ASP A 56 4.78 -3.32 -3.54
N HIS A 57 4.65 -3.97 -4.68
CA HIS A 57 5.72 -4.08 -5.66
C HIS A 57 5.16 -4.00 -7.06
N ASP A 58 5.09 -2.77 -7.58
CA ASP A 58 4.35 -2.49 -8.78
C ASP A 58 5.19 -1.89 -9.91
N LYS A 59 4.59 -1.82 -11.10
CA LYS A 59 5.12 -0.89 -12.13
C LYS A 59 4.42 0.45 -12.07
N LEU A 60 3.10 0.44 -11.88
CA LEU A 60 2.32 1.65 -11.60
C LEU A 60 1.36 1.31 -10.47
N GLY A 61 1.52 1.96 -9.32
CA GLY A 61 0.75 1.68 -8.11
C GLY A 61 0.06 2.92 -7.56
N VAL A 62 -1.07 2.71 -6.90
CA VAL A 62 -1.71 3.73 -6.05
C VAL A 62 -2.06 3.11 -4.72
N ILE A 63 -1.53 3.70 -3.66
CA ILE A 63 -1.79 3.27 -2.28
C ILE A 63 -2.53 4.39 -1.55
N MET A 64 -3.66 4.04 -0.94
CA MET A 64 -4.39 4.90 -0.01
C MET A 64 -4.54 4.15 1.30
N ASP A 65 -3.81 4.58 2.33
CA ASP A 65 -3.90 4.01 3.67
C ASP A 65 -4.51 5.00 4.67
N HIS A 66 -5.36 4.47 5.55
CA HIS A 66 -5.90 5.19 6.68
C HIS A 66 -5.83 4.35 7.95
N ALA A 67 -4.77 4.55 8.72
CA ALA A 67 -4.54 3.79 9.94
C ALA A 67 -4.44 4.62 11.22
N LYS A 68 -4.31 3.96 12.37
CA LYS A 68 -3.71 4.61 13.55
C LYS A 68 -2.21 4.41 13.56
N LEU A 69 -1.78 3.20 13.24
CA LEU A 69 -0.38 2.84 13.03
C LEU A 69 -0.25 2.23 11.65
N ALA A 70 0.58 2.82 10.80
CA ALA A 70 0.84 2.38 9.44
C ALA A 70 2.32 2.05 9.24
N VAL A 71 2.59 1.03 8.43
CA VAL A 71 3.90 0.87 7.79
C VAL A 71 3.64 0.57 6.32
N ILE A 72 4.12 1.45 5.45
CA ILE A 72 3.99 1.32 4.00
C ILE A 72 5.39 1.12 3.43
N MET A 73 5.57 0.03 2.70
CA MET A 73 6.74 -0.22 1.87
C MET A 73 6.30 -0.35 0.42
N ASP A 74 6.77 0.58 -0.40
CA ASP A 74 6.50 0.59 -1.84
C ASP A 74 7.80 0.46 -2.63
N HIS A 75 7.74 -0.34 -3.70
CA HIS A 75 8.85 -0.59 -4.61
C HIS A 75 8.32 -0.57 -6.04
N THR A 76 8.11 0.64 -6.55
CA THR A 76 7.36 0.89 -7.76
C THR A 76 8.16 1.76 -8.75
N LYS A 77 7.64 1.94 -9.97
CA LYS A 77 8.27 2.82 -10.98
C LYS A 77 7.58 4.17 -11.08
N LEU A 78 6.25 4.18 -11.21
CA LEU A 78 5.45 5.40 -11.07
C LEU A 78 4.38 5.16 -10.01
N TRP A 79 4.22 6.10 -9.08
CA TRP A 79 3.41 5.81 -7.91
C TRP A 79 2.73 7.05 -7.32
N VAL A 80 1.73 6.79 -6.49
CA VAL A 80 1.11 7.77 -5.58
C VAL A 80 0.78 7.07 -4.26
N ILE A 81 1.35 7.53 -3.14
CA ILE A 81 0.93 7.11 -1.79
C ILE A 81 0.25 8.29 -1.12
N MET A 82 -0.94 8.02 -0.60
CA MET A 82 -1.62 8.88 0.35
C MET A 82 -1.74 8.12 1.66
N ASP A 83 -1.02 8.58 2.68
CA ASP A 83 -1.09 8.03 4.02
C ASP A 83 -1.70 9.04 4.99
N HIS A 84 -2.53 8.53 5.88
CA HIS A 84 -3.09 9.30 6.97
C HIS A 84 -3.14 8.43 8.23
N ALA A 85 -2.06 8.45 9.00
CA ALA A 85 -1.95 7.76 10.28
C ALA A 85 -1.73 8.70 11.48
N LYS A 86 -1.78 8.12 12.68
CA LYS A 86 -1.30 8.83 13.89
C LYS A 86 0.20 8.65 14.03
N LEU A 87 0.67 7.41 13.90
CA LEU A 87 2.08 7.13 13.67
C LEU A 87 2.20 6.34 12.37
N GLY A 88 3.09 6.73 11.48
CA GLY A 88 3.32 5.98 10.26
C GLY A 88 4.77 6.08 9.80
N VAL A 89 5.13 5.11 8.97
CA VAL A 89 6.44 5.04 8.33
C VAL A 89 6.19 4.68 6.88
N ILE A 90 6.66 5.55 6.00
CA ILE A 90 6.61 5.32 4.55
C ILE A 90 8.05 5.10 4.09
N MET A 91 8.30 3.95 3.49
CA MET A 91 9.54 3.66 2.80
C MET A 91 9.23 3.40 1.34
N ASP A 92 9.76 4.27 0.49
CA ASP A 92 9.54 4.24 -0.94
C ASP A 92 10.87 4.11 -1.69
N ASN A 93 10.90 3.35 -2.79
CA ASN A 93 12.10 3.08 -3.55
C ASN A 93 11.88 3.20 -5.06
N ASP A 94 11.38 4.37 -5.44
CA ASP A 94 10.80 4.50 -6.75
C ASP A 94 11.69 5.27 -7.73
N LYS A 95 11.13 5.47 -8.93
CA LYS A 95 11.74 6.34 -9.92
C LYS A 95 11.09 7.71 -9.99
N LEU A 96 9.77 7.77 -9.85
CA LEU A 96 8.96 8.98 -9.98
C LEU A 96 7.65 8.79 -9.22
N GLY A 97 7.30 9.68 -8.30
CA GLY A 97 5.95 9.69 -7.75
C GLY A 97 5.72 10.82 -6.76
N VAL A 98 4.68 10.65 -5.95
CA VAL A 98 4.22 11.65 -5.00
C VAL A 98 3.79 10.98 -3.70
N ILE A 99 4.36 11.47 -2.60
CA ILE A 99 3.91 11.17 -1.23
C ILE A 99 3.04 12.32 -0.74
N MET A 100 1.85 11.97 -0.26
CA MET A 100 1.03 12.83 0.58
C MET A 100 0.82 12.17 1.93
N ASP A 101 1.67 12.52 2.88
CA ASP A 101 1.63 12.02 4.25
C ASP A 101 0.97 13.06 5.19
N HIS A 102 -0.02 12.62 5.97
CA HIS A 102 -0.70 13.42 6.99
C HIS A 102 -0.51 12.86 8.41
N ASP A 103 0.62 12.22 8.65
CA ASP A 103 0.95 11.65 9.94
C ASP A 103 1.19 12.69 11.03
N LYS A 104 0.68 12.40 12.23
CA LYS A 104 1.00 13.22 13.40
C LYS A 104 2.44 13.04 13.85
N LEU A 105 2.98 11.82 13.69
CA LEU A 105 4.30 11.41 14.15
C LEU A 105 4.79 10.29 13.23
N GLY A 106 5.54 10.63 12.20
CA GLY A 106 6.00 9.65 11.22
C GLY A 106 7.31 10.01 10.57
N GLY A 107 7.78 9.11 9.71
CA GLY A 107 9.00 9.29 8.94
C GLY A 107 8.81 8.79 7.53
N ILE A 108 9.19 9.63 6.57
CA ILE A 108 9.23 9.29 5.16
C ILE A 108 10.69 9.06 4.77
N MET A 109 10.96 7.91 4.18
CA MET A 109 12.23 7.58 3.53
C MET A 109 11.95 7.28 2.07
N ASP A 110 12.27 8.25 1.21
CA ASP A 110 12.08 8.16 -0.23
C ASP A 110 13.45 8.01 -0.91
N HIS A 111 13.59 6.96 -1.72
CA HIS A 111 14.76 6.65 -2.53
C HIS A 111 14.49 6.76 -4.03
N ASP A 112 14.04 7.95 -4.44
CA ASP A 112 13.92 8.33 -5.84
C ASP A 112 15.24 8.19 -6.62
N LYS A 113 15.21 7.41 -7.71
CA LYS A 113 16.37 7.24 -8.63
C LYS A 113 16.50 8.37 -9.66
N LEU A 114 15.60 9.35 -9.69
CA LEU A 114 15.60 10.49 -10.61
C LEU A 114 15.15 11.78 -9.92
N GLY A 115 16.03 12.40 -9.14
CA GLY A 115 15.84 13.74 -8.55
C GLY A 115 16.95 14.13 -7.59
#